data_AF-A0A7S2CDE2-F1
#
_entry.id   AF-A0A7S2CDE2-F1
#
_cell.length_a   1.000
_cell.length_b   1.000
_cell.length_c   1.000
_cell.angle_alpha   90.00
_cell.angle_beta   90.00
_cell.angle_gamma   90.00
#
_symmetry.space_group_name_H-M   'P 1'
#
loop_
_entity.id
_entity.type
_entity.pdbx_description
1 polymer ?
#
loop_
_entity_poly.entity_id
_entity_poly.type
_entity_poly.pdbx_seq_one_letter_code
_entity_poly.pdbx_strand_id
1 'polypeptide(L)'
;VTDGSGAGVLNKGTNQAADNAIVEQASNGKVLADWGPQEIQNWLGLIGFGQMYGQHFYQHHIDGKAVVQLNPELAKEMGIISVGHRLTILSWIKKLQTINRQQWRSAMVFEGEEYRPGPFNNVLPFGFPFCFEMCTGKPAVYKVTNSKLSVIQNIKAYNFPLMGWCGFTTTVFTVDLSDVSDIDLTSGTACMGDPPAMLVINSSKGPVFMILVNNMGDEVKTKIEQAKEEAVIQANMVIHGGAPADQIDDASVCEMEEVETEEMSRE
;
A
#
# COMPACT_ATOMS: atom_id res chain seq x y z
N VAL A 1 -19.90 3.33 50.54
CA VAL A 1 -18.62 4.00 50.21
C VAL A 1 -17.51 2.98 50.34
N THR A 2 -17.06 2.45 49.21
CA THR A 2 -15.66 2.13 48.89
C THR A 2 -15.65 1.84 47.40
N ASP A 3 -15.17 2.82 46.64
CA ASP A 3 -14.88 2.75 45.22
C ASP A 3 -13.80 1.71 44.93
N GLY A 4 -13.93 1.04 43.78
CA GLY A 4 -12.95 0.11 43.24
C GLY A 4 -12.81 0.31 41.74
N SER A 5 -12.43 1.53 41.36
CA SER A 5 -12.10 1.95 40.00
C SER A 5 -10.85 1.20 39.50
N GLY A 6 -11.06 0.13 38.76
CA GLY A 6 -10.01 -0.59 38.02
C GLY A 6 -9.71 0.12 36.70
N ALA A 7 -8.97 1.22 36.76
CA ALA A 7 -8.40 1.83 35.56
C ALA A 7 -7.35 0.89 34.95
N GLY A 8 -7.74 0.18 33.89
CA GLY A 8 -6.83 -0.62 33.08
C GLY A 8 -5.75 0.28 32.47
N VAL A 9 -4.54 0.16 33.00
CA VAL A 9 -3.33 0.78 32.46
C VAL A 9 -3.12 0.22 31.06
N LEU A 10 -3.28 1.07 30.05
CA LEU A 10 -2.93 0.83 28.65
C LEU A 10 -1.43 0.52 28.55
N ASN A 11 -1.10 -0.76 28.56
CA ASN A 11 0.23 -1.28 28.37
C ASN A 11 0.64 -1.08 26.89
N LYS A 12 1.27 0.07 26.59
CA LYS A 12 1.58 0.52 25.21
C LYS A 12 2.79 -0.20 24.56
N GLY A 13 3.33 -1.26 25.15
CA GLY A 13 4.67 -1.73 24.83
C GLY A 13 4.84 -2.99 23.96
N THR A 14 3.98 -4.01 24.03
CA THR A 14 4.51 -5.37 23.75
C THR A 14 3.74 -6.29 22.80
N ASN A 15 2.56 -5.90 22.29
CA ASN A 15 1.68 -6.89 21.64
C ASN A 15 1.39 -6.63 20.16
N GLN A 16 2.27 -5.95 19.41
CA GLN A 16 2.04 -5.67 18.00
C GLN A 16 1.83 -6.96 17.16
N ALA A 17 2.50 -8.05 17.49
CA ALA A 17 2.29 -9.34 16.85
C ALA A 17 0.91 -9.95 17.16
N ALA A 18 0.43 -9.81 18.40
CA ALA A 18 -0.90 -10.30 18.79
C ALA A 18 -2.01 -9.43 18.18
N ASP A 19 -1.81 -8.12 18.13
CA ASP A 19 -2.70 -7.18 17.45
C ASP A 19 -2.83 -7.52 15.97
N ASN A 20 -1.70 -7.81 15.29
CA ASN A 20 -1.69 -8.24 13.89
C ASN A 20 -2.46 -9.55 13.70
N ALA A 21 -2.28 -10.54 14.59
CA ALA A 21 -2.99 -11.81 14.52
C ALA A 21 -4.51 -11.66 14.65
N ILE A 22 -4.98 -10.78 15.55
CA ILE A 22 -6.41 -10.46 15.69
C ILE A 22 -6.97 -9.88 14.40
N VAL A 23 -6.23 -8.95 13.77
CA VAL A 23 -6.65 -8.33 12.52
C VAL A 23 -6.64 -9.31 11.36
N GLU A 24 -5.60 -10.13 11.26
CA GLU A 24 -5.50 -11.16 10.24
C GLU A 24 -6.66 -12.15 10.33
N GLN A 25 -6.96 -12.63 11.55
CA GLN A 25 -8.11 -13.50 11.82
C GLN A 25 -9.45 -12.83 11.47
N ALA A 26 -9.61 -11.54 11.77
CA ALA A 26 -10.84 -10.81 11.47
C ALA A 26 -11.03 -10.53 9.96
N SER A 27 -9.93 -10.25 9.26
CA SER A 27 -9.96 -9.82 7.86
C SER A 27 -10.34 -10.92 6.89
N ASN A 28 -10.01 -12.18 7.21
CA ASN A 28 -10.12 -13.30 6.26
C ASN A 28 -9.54 -12.98 4.86
N GLY A 29 -8.48 -12.16 4.82
CA GLY A 29 -7.85 -11.67 3.59
C GLY A 29 -8.55 -10.50 2.89
N LYS A 30 -9.67 -9.99 3.41
CA LYS A 30 -10.37 -8.82 2.86
C LYS A 30 -9.82 -7.50 3.37
N VAL A 31 -9.83 -6.49 2.50
CA VAL A 31 -9.49 -5.11 2.85
C VAL A 31 -10.56 -4.54 3.78
N LEU A 32 -10.17 -3.71 4.75
CA LEU A 32 -11.10 -3.12 5.73
C LEU A 32 -12.30 -2.44 5.06
N ALA A 33 -12.10 -1.79 3.91
CA ALA A 33 -13.16 -1.11 3.15
C ALA A 33 -14.25 -2.07 2.61
N ASP A 34 -13.95 -3.36 2.51
CA ASP A 34 -14.87 -4.40 2.02
C ASP A 34 -15.56 -5.15 3.16
N TRP A 35 -15.29 -4.76 4.42
CA TRP A 35 -15.88 -5.44 5.56
C TRP A 35 -17.36 -5.12 5.69
N GLY A 36 -18.17 -6.17 5.79
CA GLY A 36 -19.60 -6.05 6.09
C GLY A 36 -19.87 -5.85 7.58
N PRO A 37 -21.12 -5.47 7.96
CA PRO A 37 -21.48 -5.26 9.37
C PRO A 37 -21.24 -6.49 10.27
N GLN A 38 -21.41 -7.70 9.73
CA GLN A 38 -21.14 -8.94 10.47
C GLN A 38 -19.65 -9.14 10.77
N GLU A 39 -18.76 -8.78 9.85
CA GLU A 39 -17.31 -8.90 10.03
C GLU A 39 -16.81 -7.90 11.08
N ILE A 40 -17.37 -6.67 11.08
CA ILE A 40 -17.12 -5.65 12.10
C ILE A 40 -17.60 -6.14 13.48
N GLN A 41 -18.79 -6.74 13.57
CA GLN A 41 -19.29 -7.33 14.80
C GLN A 41 -18.37 -8.45 15.33
N ASN A 42 -17.92 -9.34 14.45
CA ASN A 42 -16.99 -10.42 14.81
C ASN A 42 -15.65 -9.87 15.30
N TRP A 43 -15.10 -8.88 14.61
CA TRP A 43 -13.88 -8.19 15.01
C TRP A 43 -14.02 -7.52 16.39
N LEU A 44 -15.15 -6.85 16.65
CA LEU A 44 -15.46 -6.30 17.97
C LEU A 44 -15.46 -7.40 19.04
N GLY A 45 -15.93 -8.60 18.72
CA GLY A 45 -15.84 -9.78 19.57
C GLY A 45 -14.41 -10.13 19.96
N LEU A 46 -13.49 -10.14 18.98
CA LEU A 46 -12.07 -10.47 19.20
C LEU A 46 -11.35 -9.45 20.07
N ILE A 47 -11.68 -8.16 19.96
CA ILE A 47 -11.10 -7.10 20.81
C ILE A 47 -11.81 -6.96 22.17
N GLY A 48 -12.81 -7.81 22.47
CA GLY A 48 -13.52 -7.86 23.76
C GLY A 48 -14.74 -6.95 23.89
N PHE A 49 -15.16 -6.28 22.82
CA PHE A 49 -16.30 -5.35 22.80
C PHE A 49 -17.57 -5.92 22.14
N GLY A 50 -17.50 -7.13 21.57
CA GLY A 50 -18.62 -7.71 20.79
C GLY A 50 -19.90 -7.93 21.59
N GLN A 51 -19.81 -8.32 22.87
CA GLN A 51 -20.99 -8.53 23.70
C GLN A 51 -21.74 -7.22 24.02
N MET A 52 -21.01 -6.11 24.19
CA MET A 52 -21.59 -4.82 24.58
C MET A 52 -22.03 -4.00 23.37
N TYR A 53 -21.19 -3.94 22.33
CA TYR A 53 -21.37 -3.01 21.21
C TYR A 53 -21.60 -3.70 19.87
N GLY A 54 -21.38 -5.02 19.77
CA GLY A 54 -21.52 -5.74 18.51
C GLY A 54 -22.92 -5.62 17.89
N GLN A 55 -23.97 -5.71 18.70
CA GLN A 55 -25.35 -5.53 18.20
C GLN A 55 -25.64 -4.08 17.78
N HIS A 56 -25.09 -3.09 18.47
CA HIS A 56 -25.26 -1.68 18.08
C HIS A 56 -24.64 -1.42 16.69
N PHE A 57 -23.41 -1.87 16.45
CA PHE A 57 -22.78 -1.73 15.13
C PHE A 57 -23.55 -2.46 14.02
N TYR A 58 -24.08 -3.64 14.32
CA TYR A 58 -24.87 -4.41 13.37
C TYR A 58 -26.21 -3.73 13.04
N GLN A 59 -26.94 -3.23 14.04
CA GLN A 59 -28.22 -2.54 13.88
C GLN A 59 -28.11 -1.22 13.13
N HIS A 60 -27.00 -0.48 13.32
CA HIS A 60 -26.72 0.74 12.58
C HIS A 60 -26.12 0.48 11.18
N HIS A 61 -26.00 -0.79 10.76
CA HIS A 61 -25.42 -1.20 9.48
C HIS A 61 -24.03 -0.60 9.24
N ILE A 62 -23.21 -0.53 10.29
CA ILE A 62 -21.87 0.05 10.19
C ILE A 62 -20.97 -0.94 9.44
N ASP A 63 -20.62 -0.56 8.21
CA ASP A 63 -19.67 -1.29 7.37
C ASP A 63 -18.24 -0.77 7.56
N GLY A 64 -17.29 -1.40 6.87
CA GLY A 64 -15.88 -1.05 6.93
C GLY A 64 -15.57 0.38 6.50
N LYS A 65 -16.34 0.94 5.54
CA LYS A 65 -16.18 2.33 5.08
C LYS A 65 -16.64 3.32 6.15
N ALA A 66 -17.78 3.05 6.78
CA ALA A 66 -18.31 3.84 7.88
C ALA A 66 -17.42 3.76 9.13
N VAL A 67 -16.87 2.58 9.46
CA VAL A 67 -15.95 2.42 10.59
C VAL A 67 -14.71 3.30 10.47
N VAL A 68 -14.18 3.47 9.26
CA VAL A 68 -13.01 4.32 9.00
C VAL A 68 -13.28 5.81 9.30
N GLN A 69 -14.53 6.25 9.15
CA GLN A 69 -14.96 7.64 9.37
C GLN A 69 -15.46 7.89 10.81
N LEU A 70 -15.47 6.86 11.66
CA LEU A 70 -16.01 6.98 13.00
C LEU A 70 -15.21 7.98 13.84
N ASN A 71 -15.89 8.98 14.39
CA ASN A 71 -15.34 9.96 15.33
C ASN A 71 -15.90 9.71 16.75
N PRO A 72 -15.32 10.34 17.80
CA PRO A 72 -15.81 10.18 19.17
C PRO A 72 -17.28 10.56 19.38
N GLU A 73 -17.81 11.50 18.60
CA GLU A 73 -19.16 12.03 18.67
C GLU A 73 -20.18 11.04 18.10
N LEU A 74 -19.96 10.55 16.88
CA LEU A 74 -20.74 9.49 16.23
C LEU A 74 -20.70 8.20 17.06
N ALA A 75 -19.53 7.85 17.61
CA ALA A 75 -19.42 6.72 18.52
C ALA A 75 -20.30 6.88 19.77
N LYS A 76 -20.46 8.10 20.28
CA LYS A 76 -21.38 8.39 21.40
C LYS A 76 -22.83 8.27 20.97
N GLU A 77 -23.19 8.76 19.78
CA GLU A 77 -24.54 8.67 19.21
C GLU A 77 -24.98 7.22 18.96
N MET A 78 -24.05 6.34 18.58
CA MET A 78 -24.29 4.89 18.45
C MET A 78 -24.46 4.15 19.79
N GLY A 79 -24.42 4.85 20.92
CA GLY A 79 -24.65 4.27 22.25
C GLY A 79 -23.40 3.88 23.03
N ILE A 80 -22.19 4.23 22.58
CA ILE A 80 -20.95 3.96 23.32
C ILE A 80 -20.74 5.10 24.34
N ILE A 81 -21.43 5.04 25.47
CA ILE A 81 -21.46 6.13 26.48
C ILE A 81 -20.10 6.31 27.19
N SER A 82 -19.38 5.22 27.45
CA SER A 82 -18.07 5.25 28.12
C SER A 82 -16.99 5.89 27.25
N VAL A 83 -16.39 6.99 27.73
CA VAL A 83 -15.30 7.70 27.04
C VAL A 83 -14.12 6.75 26.78
N GLY A 84 -13.76 5.94 27.78
CA GLY A 84 -12.64 4.99 27.67
C GLY A 84 -12.85 3.95 26.58
N HIS A 85 -14.08 3.44 26.43
CA HIS A 85 -14.41 2.47 25.39
C HIS A 85 -14.34 3.10 24.00
N ARG A 86 -14.89 4.32 23.81
CA ARG A 86 -14.79 5.05 22.53
C ARG A 86 -13.35 5.24 22.10
N LEU A 87 -12.51 5.76 22.98
CA LEU A 87 -11.09 5.99 22.67
C LEU A 87 -10.34 4.69 22.37
N THR A 88 -10.68 3.60 23.07
CA THR A 88 -10.09 2.29 22.85
C THR A 88 -10.48 1.73 21.47
N ILE A 89 -11.77 1.78 21.12
CA ILE A 89 -12.26 1.33 19.80
C ILE A 89 -11.64 2.17 18.68
N LEU A 90 -11.60 3.49 18.80
CA LEU A 90 -10.97 4.38 17.81
C LEU A 90 -9.47 4.11 17.66
N SER A 91 -8.78 3.81 18.76
CA SER A 91 -7.37 3.38 18.73
C SER A 91 -7.20 2.07 17.94
N TRP A 92 -8.08 1.11 18.16
CA TRP A 92 -8.09 -0.15 17.40
C TRP A 92 -8.42 0.04 15.91
N ILE A 93 -9.34 0.94 15.56
CA ILE A 93 -9.63 1.30 14.16
C ILE A 93 -8.39 1.90 13.49
N LYS A 94 -7.67 2.80 14.17
CA LYS A 94 -6.40 3.35 13.65
C LYS A 94 -5.34 2.28 13.44
N LYS A 95 -5.25 1.29 14.34
CA LYS A 95 -4.35 0.13 14.16
C LYS A 95 -4.75 -0.70 12.94
N LEU A 96 -6.03 -1.01 12.78
CA LEU A 96 -6.56 -1.72 11.61
C LEU A 96 -6.18 -1.02 10.30
N GLN A 97 -6.40 0.29 10.22
CA GLN A 97 -6.03 1.09 9.05
C GLN A 97 -4.53 1.03 8.78
N THR A 98 -3.70 1.09 9.82
CA THR A 98 -2.25 1.00 9.70
C THR A 98 -1.81 -0.35 9.14
N ILE A 99 -2.36 -1.45 9.67
CA ILE A 99 -2.06 -2.81 9.22
C ILE A 99 -2.50 -3.01 7.77
N ASN A 100 -3.72 -2.58 7.43
CA ASN A 100 -4.25 -2.69 6.07
C ASN A 100 -3.39 -1.92 5.06
N ARG A 101 -2.98 -0.67 5.39
CA ARG A 101 -2.04 0.10 4.56
C ARG A 101 -0.70 -0.60 4.43
N GLN A 102 -0.19 -1.22 5.49
CA GLN A 102 1.06 -1.97 5.45
C GLN A 102 0.95 -3.18 4.52
N GLN A 103 -0.13 -3.96 4.63
CA GLN A 103 -0.41 -5.09 3.74
C GLN A 103 -0.48 -4.64 2.28
N TRP A 104 -1.25 -3.58 2.00
CA TRP A 104 -1.34 -3.00 0.66
C TRP A 104 0.04 -2.56 0.14
N ARG A 105 0.84 -1.83 0.92
CA ARG A 105 2.20 -1.39 0.53
C ARG A 105 3.16 -2.53 0.24
N SER A 106 2.99 -3.67 0.92
CA SER A 106 3.81 -4.87 0.77
C SER A 106 3.31 -5.83 -0.31
N ALA A 107 2.09 -5.63 -0.83
CA ALA A 107 1.53 -6.49 -1.86
C ALA A 107 2.42 -6.42 -3.10
N MET A 108 2.78 -7.60 -3.60
CA MET A 108 3.68 -7.77 -4.73
C MET A 108 2.89 -7.56 -6.02
N VAL A 109 3.37 -6.63 -6.83
CA VAL A 109 2.81 -6.26 -8.15
C VAL A 109 3.51 -7.04 -9.24
N PHE A 110 4.83 -7.14 -9.12
CA PHE A 110 5.68 -7.80 -10.10
C PHE A 110 6.93 -8.38 -9.44
N GLU A 111 7.35 -9.54 -9.95
CA GLU A 111 8.61 -10.19 -9.62
C GLU A 111 9.14 -10.77 -10.93
N GLY A 112 10.41 -10.50 -11.18
CA GLY A 112 11.08 -10.96 -12.39
C GLY A 112 12.58 -11.00 -12.19
N GLU A 113 13.25 -11.66 -13.12
CA GLU A 113 14.71 -11.75 -13.13
C GLU A 113 15.28 -11.01 -14.35
N GLU A 114 16.52 -10.57 -14.22
CA GLU A 114 17.28 -9.96 -15.30
C GLU A 114 17.39 -10.90 -16.48
N TYR A 115 16.92 -10.43 -17.64
CA TYR A 115 17.17 -11.15 -18.87
C TYR A 115 18.66 -11.10 -19.21
N ARG A 116 19.28 -12.28 -19.26
CA ARG A 116 20.67 -12.45 -19.70
C ARG A 116 20.70 -13.36 -20.91
N PRO A 117 21.13 -12.87 -22.09
CA PRO A 117 21.30 -13.75 -23.22
C PRO A 117 22.38 -14.79 -22.89
N GLY A 118 22.06 -16.06 -23.12
CA GLY A 118 23.02 -17.15 -23.03
C GLY A 118 24.16 -16.97 -24.04
N PRO A 119 25.31 -17.65 -23.84
CA PRO A 119 26.38 -17.63 -24.82
C PRO A 119 25.87 -18.07 -26.20
N PHE A 120 26.40 -17.45 -27.26
CA PHE A 120 25.91 -17.61 -28.63
C PHE A 120 24.43 -17.26 -28.81
N ASN A 121 23.95 -16.21 -28.15
CA ASN A 121 22.61 -15.67 -28.34
C ASN A 121 21.48 -16.69 -28.05
N ASN A 122 21.45 -17.19 -26.80
CA ASN A 122 20.51 -18.21 -26.33
C ASN A 122 20.58 -19.57 -27.05
N VAL A 123 21.53 -19.79 -27.97
CA VAL A 123 21.77 -21.13 -28.54
C VAL A 123 22.20 -22.12 -27.47
N LEU A 124 22.87 -21.63 -26.41
CA LEU A 124 23.22 -22.40 -25.23
C LEU A 124 22.57 -21.79 -23.99
N PRO A 125 22.14 -22.62 -23.02
CA PRO A 125 21.57 -22.12 -21.78
C PRO A 125 22.59 -21.27 -21.02
N PHE A 126 22.09 -20.30 -20.25
CA PHE A 126 22.90 -19.56 -19.30
C PHE A 126 23.63 -20.57 -18.37
N GLY A 127 24.96 -20.42 -18.24
CA GLY A 127 25.79 -21.37 -17.48
C GLY A 127 26.39 -22.55 -18.26
N PHE A 128 26.33 -22.56 -19.60
CA PHE A 128 26.96 -23.61 -20.41
C PHE A 128 28.48 -23.75 -20.11
N PRO A 129 29.03 -24.97 -19.99
CA PRO A 129 30.25 -25.31 -19.23
C PRO A 129 31.56 -24.60 -19.58
N PHE A 130 31.67 -23.91 -20.72
CA PHE A 130 32.86 -23.14 -21.10
C PHE A 130 32.75 -21.64 -20.81
N CYS A 131 31.56 -21.17 -20.41
CA CYS A 131 31.30 -19.83 -19.91
C CYS A 131 30.76 -19.99 -18.47
N PHE A 132 31.63 -20.43 -17.55
CA PHE A 132 31.26 -20.70 -16.17
C PHE A 132 30.42 -19.57 -15.57
N GLU A 133 29.35 -19.90 -14.83
CA GLU A 133 28.56 -18.95 -14.03
C GLU A 133 29.44 -18.04 -13.16
N MET A 134 30.64 -18.50 -12.82
CA MET A 134 31.70 -17.73 -12.19
C MET A 134 31.99 -16.40 -12.89
N CYS A 135 31.88 -16.33 -14.22
CA CYS A 135 32.26 -15.13 -14.97
C CYS A 135 31.09 -14.19 -15.25
N THR A 136 29.83 -14.58 -15.06
CA THR A 136 28.66 -13.73 -15.33
C THR A 136 27.90 -13.37 -14.05
N GLY A 137 27.90 -14.24 -13.05
CA GLY A 137 27.18 -14.04 -11.79
C GLY A 137 25.70 -14.38 -11.91
N LYS A 138 24.97 -14.36 -10.79
CA LYS A 138 23.53 -14.61 -10.81
C LYS A 138 22.78 -13.42 -11.44
N PRO A 139 21.72 -13.66 -12.23
CA PRO A 139 20.81 -12.61 -12.70
C PRO A 139 20.35 -11.70 -11.57
N ALA A 140 20.14 -10.41 -11.87
CA ALA A 140 19.50 -9.52 -10.91
C ALA A 140 18.04 -9.94 -10.69
N VAL A 141 17.51 -9.71 -9.48
CA VAL A 141 16.11 -9.99 -9.14
C VAL A 141 15.40 -8.67 -8.90
N TYR A 142 14.29 -8.48 -9.60
CA TYR A 142 13.42 -7.31 -9.49
C TYR A 142 12.18 -7.69 -8.69
N LYS A 143 11.88 -6.91 -7.66
CA LYS A 143 10.63 -7.03 -6.90
C LYS A 143 9.97 -5.67 -6.81
N VAL A 144 8.76 -5.57 -7.33
CA VAL A 144 7.93 -4.37 -7.27
C VAL A 144 6.76 -4.66 -6.34
N THR A 145 6.60 -3.82 -5.33
CA THR A 145 5.38 -3.75 -4.52
C THR A 145 4.65 -2.46 -4.82
N ASN A 146 3.43 -2.31 -4.28
CA ASN A 146 2.64 -1.08 -4.42
C ASN A 146 3.31 0.21 -3.92
N SER A 147 4.45 0.12 -3.21
CA SER A 147 5.15 1.31 -2.70
C SER A 147 6.64 1.33 -2.98
N LYS A 148 7.25 0.19 -3.33
CA LYS A 148 8.71 0.08 -3.40
C LYS A 148 9.13 -0.77 -4.58
N LEU A 149 10.18 -0.33 -5.25
CA LEU A 149 10.98 -1.13 -6.16
C LEU A 149 12.24 -1.59 -5.42
N SER A 150 12.46 -2.90 -5.38
CA SER A 150 13.69 -3.52 -4.87
C SER A 150 14.40 -4.24 -6.00
N VAL A 151 15.68 -3.90 -6.20
CA VAL A 151 16.55 -4.53 -7.20
C VAL A 151 17.75 -5.14 -6.48
N ILE A 152 17.88 -6.46 -6.59
CA ILE A 152 19.00 -7.21 -6.03
C ILE A 152 19.96 -7.52 -7.18
N GLN A 153 21.09 -6.82 -7.24
CA GLN A 153 22.08 -6.97 -8.31
C GLN A 153 23.35 -7.64 -7.80
N ASN A 154 23.92 -8.51 -8.62
CA ASN A 154 25.23 -9.10 -8.37
C ASN A 154 26.27 -8.40 -9.23
N ILE A 155 27.03 -7.50 -8.61
CA ILE A 155 28.08 -6.73 -9.27
C ILE A 155 29.39 -7.51 -9.16
N LYS A 156 30.15 -7.58 -10.25
CA LYS A 156 31.48 -8.20 -10.22
C LYS A 156 32.41 -7.39 -9.34
N ALA A 157 32.98 -8.03 -8.33
CA ALA A 157 34.06 -7.48 -7.55
C ALA A 157 35.38 -7.77 -8.29
N TYR A 158 35.89 -6.77 -9.02
CA TYR A 158 37.20 -6.86 -9.69
C TYR A 158 38.33 -6.80 -8.66
N ASN A 159 38.50 -7.86 -7.87
CA ASN A 159 39.50 -7.85 -6.80
C ASN A 159 40.85 -8.46 -7.18
N PHE A 160 41.01 -9.22 -8.28
CA PHE A 160 42.35 -9.67 -8.70
C PHE A 160 42.45 -10.00 -10.20
N PRO A 161 43.27 -9.28 -10.99
CA PRO A 161 43.38 -9.48 -12.44
C PRO A 161 44.13 -10.75 -12.88
N LEU A 162 44.63 -11.58 -11.97
CA LEU A 162 45.62 -12.63 -12.29
C LEU A 162 45.24 -14.08 -11.91
N MET A 163 44.13 -14.32 -11.20
CA MET A 163 43.82 -15.68 -10.68
C MET A 163 42.46 -16.27 -11.07
N GLY A 164 41.74 -15.70 -12.03
CA GLY A 164 40.50 -16.31 -12.55
C GLY A 164 39.36 -16.45 -11.53
N TRP A 165 39.50 -15.89 -10.33
CA TRP A 165 38.47 -15.91 -9.29
C TRP A 165 37.63 -14.65 -9.40
N CYS A 166 36.54 -14.75 -10.17
CA CYS A 166 35.54 -13.71 -10.24
C CYS A 166 34.69 -13.75 -8.96
N GLY A 167 34.95 -12.82 -8.05
CA GLY A 167 34.07 -12.58 -6.90
C GLY A 167 32.87 -11.72 -7.30
N PHE A 168 31.75 -11.87 -6.59
CA PHE A 168 30.57 -11.02 -6.75
C PHE A 168 30.24 -10.34 -5.42
N THR A 169 29.79 -9.09 -5.51
CA THR A 169 29.17 -8.36 -4.42
C THR A 169 27.70 -8.21 -4.74
N THR A 170 26.84 -8.74 -3.87
CA THR A 170 25.40 -8.52 -3.96
C THR A 170 25.07 -7.15 -3.37
N THR A 171 24.42 -6.31 -4.17
CA THR A 171 23.94 -4.99 -3.77
C THR A 171 22.42 -4.98 -3.86
N VAL A 172 21.77 -4.32 -2.90
CA VAL A 172 20.31 -4.20 -2.85
C VAL A 172 19.97 -2.72 -2.97
N PHE A 173 19.25 -2.37 -4.03
CA PHE A 173 18.76 -1.03 -4.26
C PHE A 173 17.27 -1.00 -3.99
N THR A 174 16.84 -0.14 -3.07
CA THR A 174 15.42 0.04 -2.76
C THR A 174 15.04 1.50 -3.05
N VAL A 175 14.09 1.67 -3.95
CA VAL A 175 13.54 2.97 -4.35
C VAL A 175 12.06 3.00 -3.96
N ASP A 176 11.62 4.11 -3.37
CA ASP A 176 10.21 4.34 -3.09
C ASP A 176 9.54 4.81 -4.39
N LEU A 177 8.38 4.24 -4.74
CA LEU A 177 7.69 4.60 -5.98
C LEU A 177 7.21 6.06 -5.97
N SER A 178 7.01 6.64 -4.78
CA SER A 178 6.70 8.08 -4.66
C SER A 178 7.86 9.00 -5.07
N ASP A 179 9.10 8.50 -5.05
CA ASP A 179 10.31 9.22 -5.46
C ASP A 179 10.61 9.10 -6.98
N VAL A 180 9.84 8.28 -7.71
CA VAL A 180 10.07 8.00 -9.14
C VAL A 180 9.51 9.14 -9.99
N SER A 181 10.38 9.87 -10.68
CA SER A 181 9.98 10.97 -11.55
C SER A 181 9.44 10.46 -12.88
N ASP A 182 10.11 9.48 -13.49
CA ASP A 182 9.84 9.04 -14.86
C ASP A 182 10.26 7.59 -15.11
N ILE A 183 9.63 6.95 -16.10
CA ILE A 183 9.86 5.54 -16.47
C ILE A 183 9.98 5.44 -18.00
N ASP A 184 11.20 5.31 -18.47
CA ASP A 184 11.51 5.16 -19.89
C ASP A 184 11.68 3.69 -20.26
N LEU A 185 11.15 3.31 -21.42
CA LEU A 185 11.41 2.00 -22.02
C LEU A 185 12.25 2.19 -23.28
N THR A 186 13.45 1.62 -23.28
CA THR A 186 14.34 1.59 -24.43
C THR A 186 14.52 0.15 -24.90
N SER A 187 14.28 -0.11 -26.18
CA SER A 187 14.63 -1.39 -26.78
C SER A 187 16.12 -1.41 -27.10
N GLY A 188 16.82 -2.44 -26.64
CA GLY A 188 18.18 -2.69 -27.08
C GLY A 188 18.22 -3.09 -28.56
N THR A 189 19.41 -3.06 -29.16
CA THR A 189 19.67 -3.76 -30.42
C THR A 189 20.52 -4.99 -30.12
N ALA A 190 20.05 -6.16 -30.50
CA ALA A 190 20.85 -7.38 -30.45
C ALA A 190 21.33 -7.73 -31.87
N CYS A 191 22.60 -8.12 -32.02
CA CYS A 191 23.13 -8.54 -33.32
C CYS A 191 22.49 -9.84 -33.83
N MET A 192 21.97 -10.65 -32.90
CA MET A 192 21.15 -11.83 -33.14
C MET A 192 20.15 -11.95 -31.98
N GLY A 193 18.97 -12.55 -32.20
CA GLY A 193 17.98 -12.84 -31.16
C GLY A 193 17.00 -11.71 -30.89
N ASP A 194 16.08 -11.94 -29.95
CA ASP A 194 15.17 -10.91 -29.49
C ASP A 194 15.95 -9.86 -28.71
N PRO A 195 15.82 -8.57 -29.06
CA PRO A 195 16.48 -7.53 -28.28
C PRO A 195 16.04 -7.57 -26.82
N PRO A 196 16.86 -7.10 -25.87
CA PRO A 196 16.40 -6.90 -24.51
C PRO A 196 15.56 -5.62 -24.41
N ALA A 197 14.52 -5.64 -23.57
CA ALA A 197 13.85 -4.43 -23.14
C ALA A 197 14.62 -3.85 -21.94
N MET A 198 15.06 -2.60 -22.03
CA MET A 198 15.70 -1.88 -20.93
C MET A 198 14.75 -0.83 -20.38
N LEU A 199 14.33 -1.03 -19.14
CA LEU A 199 13.52 -0.07 -18.40
C LEU A 199 14.45 0.83 -17.57
N VAL A 200 14.36 2.14 -17.75
CA VAL A 200 15.11 3.15 -17.01
C VAL A 200 14.14 3.89 -16.08
N ILE A 201 14.32 3.69 -14.79
CA ILE A 201 13.47 4.26 -13.74
C ILE A 201 14.23 5.41 -13.10
N ASN A 202 13.83 6.63 -13.45
CA ASN A 202 14.45 7.84 -12.92
C ASN A 202 13.86 8.16 -11.55
N SER A 203 14.73 8.26 -10.53
CA SER A 203 14.34 8.62 -9.16
C SER A 203 15.21 9.73 -8.60
N SER A 204 14.77 10.33 -7.49
CA SER A 204 15.56 11.32 -6.73
C SER A 204 16.95 10.80 -6.28
N LYS A 205 17.10 9.48 -6.14
CA LYS A 205 18.36 8.81 -5.76
C LYS A 205 19.24 8.42 -6.94
N GLY A 206 18.80 8.69 -8.16
CA GLY A 206 19.45 8.31 -9.41
C GLY A 206 18.63 7.29 -10.22
N PRO A 207 19.10 6.99 -11.46
CA PRO A 207 18.41 6.05 -12.34
C PRO A 207 18.64 4.60 -11.90
N VAL A 208 17.59 3.79 -11.95
CA VAL A 208 17.63 2.34 -11.77
C VAL A 208 17.33 1.67 -13.11
N PHE A 209 18.14 0.67 -13.46
CA PHE A 209 18.02 -0.04 -14.72
C PHE A 209 17.47 -1.45 -14.49
N MET A 210 16.46 -1.83 -15.27
CA MET A 210 15.97 -3.20 -15.36
C MET A 210 16.12 -3.70 -16.79
N ILE A 211 16.71 -4.87 -16.95
CA ILE A 211 16.83 -5.56 -18.23
C ILE A 211 15.86 -6.74 -18.22
N LEU A 212 14.88 -6.68 -19.11
CA LEU A 212 13.76 -7.60 -19.22
C LEU A 212 13.74 -8.27 -20.60
N VAL A 213 12.97 -9.35 -20.70
CA VAL A 213 12.64 -9.95 -22.00
C VAL A 213 11.79 -8.95 -22.78
N ASN A 214 12.02 -8.83 -24.09
CA ASN A 214 11.40 -7.80 -24.93
C ASN A 214 9.88 -7.71 -24.83
N ASN A 215 9.21 -8.86 -24.75
CA ASN A 215 7.75 -8.94 -24.66
C ASN A 215 7.19 -8.55 -23.29
N MET A 216 8.03 -8.39 -22.26
CA MET A 216 7.61 -8.02 -20.91
C MET A 216 7.80 -6.53 -20.61
N GLY A 217 8.56 -5.79 -21.43
CA GLY A 217 8.91 -4.40 -21.16
C GLY A 217 7.70 -3.48 -20.95
N ASP A 218 6.75 -3.51 -21.89
CA ASP A 218 5.53 -2.68 -21.84
C ASP A 218 4.62 -3.06 -20.68
N GLU A 219 4.46 -4.35 -20.41
CA GLU A 219 3.62 -4.85 -19.31
C GLU A 219 4.18 -4.39 -17.95
N VAL A 220 5.48 -4.58 -17.74
CA VAL A 220 6.15 -4.18 -16.49
C VAL A 220 6.15 -2.67 -16.33
N LYS A 221 6.39 -1.91 -17.41
CA LYS A 221 6.27 -0.44 -17.41
C LYS A 221 4.89 -0.01 -16.92
N THR A 222 3.83 -0.52 -17.56
CA THR A 222 2.43 -0.18 -17.24
C THR A 222 2.11 -0.50 -15.77
N LYS A 223 2.54 -1.67 -15.28
CA LYS A 223 2.35 -2.08 -13.88
C LYS A 223 3.04 -1.15 -12.88
N ILE A 224 4.27 -0.71 -13.18
CA ILE A 224 5.01 0.20 -12.29
C ILE A 224 4.40 1.61 -12.35
N GLU A 225 3.97 2.09 -13.51
CA GLU A 225 3.27 3.37 -13.66
C GLU A 225 1.96 3.37 -12.85
N GLN A 226 1.14 2.32 -12.98
CA GLN A 226 -0.08 2.18 -12.19
C GLN A 226 0.23 2.15 -10.68
N ALA A 227 1.21 1.35 -10.25
CA ALA A 227 1.59 1.28 -8.83
C ALA A 227 2.10 2.64 -8.30
N LYS A 228 2.83 3.40 -9.13
CA LYS A 228 3.27 4.77 -8.81
C LYS A 228 2.08 5.70 -8.62
N GLU A 229 1.12 5.71 -9.54
CA GLU A 229 -0.08 6.55 -9.43
C GLU A 229 -0.90 6.23 -8.18
N GLU A 230 -1.13 4.93 -7.93
CA GLU A 230 -1.86 4.48 -6.74
C GLU A 230 -1.13 4.86 -5.44
N ALA A 231 0.21 4.78 -5.41
CA ALA A 231 1.01 5.20 -4.26
C ALA A 231 0.85 6.70 -3.96
N VAL A 232 0.78 7.54 -4.99
CA VAL A 232 0.55 8.99 -4.85
C VAL A 232 -0.85 9.28 -4.31
N ILE A 233 -1.88 8.62 -4.84
CA ILE A 233 -3.27 8.77 -4.37
C ILE A 233 -3.35 8.39 -2.88
N GLN A 234 -2.76 7.26 -2.50
CA GLN A 234 -2.74 6.80 -1.11
C GLN A 234 -1.97 7.77 -0.19
N ALA A 235 -0.85 8.33 -0.64
CA ALA A 235 -0.11 9.34 0.14
C ALA A 235 -0.96 10.59 0.42
N ASN A 236 -1.71 11.07 -0.58
CA ASN A 236 -2.57 12.24 -0.45
C ASN A 236 -3.77 11.98 0.48
N MET A 237 -4.37 10.79 0.45
CA MET A 237 -5.46 10.41 1.38
C MET A 237 -5.02 10.47 2.85
N VAL A 238 -3.76 10.18 3.15
CA VAL A 238 -3.23 10.20 4.53
C VAL A 238 -3.07 11.62 5.05
N ILE A 239 -2.62 12.55 4.20
CA ILE A 239 -2.35 13.94 4.60
C ILE A 239 -3.66 14.67 4.94
N HIS A 240 -4.75 14.35 4.25
CA HIS A 240 -6.02 15.02 4.47
C HIS A 240 -6.89 14.45 5.60
N GLY A 241 -6.55 13.29 6.19
CA GLY A 241 -7.02 12.87 7.53
C GLY A 241 -8.54 12.86 7.78
N GLY A 242 -9.32 12.92 6.71
CA GLY A 242 -10.76 13.13 6.63
C GLY A 242 -11.07 13.13 5.15
N ALA A 243 -12.23 12.62 4.77
CA ALA A 243 -12.64 12.57 3.37
C ALA A 243 -12.35 13.91 2.67
N PRO A 244 -12.01 13.93 1.37
CA PRO A 244 -12.30 15.13 0.61
C PRO A 244 -13.79 15.39 0.85
N ALA A 245 -14.12 16.46 1.55
CA ALA A 245 -15.46 17.01 1.42
C ALA A 245 -15.61 17.17 -0.09
N ASP A 246 -16.52 16.39 -0.68
CA ASP A 246 -17.09 16.77 -1.94
C ASP A 246 -17.33 18.27 -1.84
N GLN A 247 -16.66 19.02 -2.72
CA GLN A 247 -17.14 20.33 -3.11
C GLN A 247 -18.53 20.06 -3.70
N ILE A 248 -19.51 19.92 -2.82
CA ILE A 248 -20.86 20.34 -3.11
C ILE A 248 -20.69 21.83 -3.32
N ASP A 249 -20.67 22.22 -4.58
CA ASP A 249 -20.85 23.60 -4.98
C ASP A 249 -22.16 24.09 -4.35
N ASP A 250 -22.03 24.69 -3.16
CA ASP A 250 -23.07 25.49 -2.48
C ASP A 250 -23.25 26.82 -3.21
N ALA A 251 -23.48 26.74 -4.52
CA ALA A 251 -23.96 27.80 -5.37
C ALA A 251 -25.40 27.48 -5.80
N SER A 252 -26.33 27.36 -4.82
CA SER A 252 -27.76 27.24 -5.13
C SER A 252 -28.72 27.65 -3.99
N VAL A 253 -28.25 28.32 -2.93
CA VAL A 253 -29.16 28.79 -1.87
C VAL A 253 -28.79 30.22 -1.46
N CYS A 254 -29.21 31.20 -2.27
CA CYS A 254 -29.43 32.59 -1.86
C CYS A 254 -30.20 33.33 -2.97
N GLU A 255 -31.50 33.08 -3.09
CA GLU A 255 -32.46 34.02 -3.70
C GLU A 255 -33.87 33.66 -3.19
N MET A 256 -34.15 33.98 -1.92
CA MET A 256 -35.51 34.15 -1.41
C MET A 256 -35.50 35.33 -0.43
N GLU A 257 -36.23 36.38 -0.82
CA GLU A 257 -36.54 37.69 -0.21
C GLU A 257 -36.08 38.79 -1.19
N GLU A 258 -36.92 39.68 -1.73
CA GLU A 258 -38.12 40.32 -1.22
C GLU A 258 -39.05 40.65 -2.42
N VAL A 259 -40.37 40.40 -2.35
CA VAL A 259 -41.37 41.21 -3.09
C VAL A 259 -42.71 41.26 -2.32
N GLU A 260 -42.91 42.42 -1.68
CA GLU A 260 -44.16 43.19 -1.51
C GLU A 260 -45.36 42.60 -0.72
N THR A 261 -45.51 43.14 0.49
CA THR A 261 -46.81 43.35 1.14
C THR A 261 -47.31 44.78 0.90
N GLU A 262 -48.10 44.98 -0.17
CA GLU A 262 -49.10 46.05 -0.36
C GLU A 262 -50.22 45.40 -1.21
N GLU A 263 -51.53 45.45 -0.97
CA GLU A 263 -52.42 46.52 -0.53
C GLU A 263 -53.56 45.94 0.32
N MET A 264 -53.85 46.58 1.46
CA MET A 264 -55.16 46.50 2.10
C MET A 264 -55.57 47.91 2.52
N SER A 265 -56.10 48.69 1.58
CA SER A 265 -56.95 49.85 1.88
C SER A 265 -57.58 50.44 0.61
N ARG A 266 -58.88 50.19 0.44
CA ARG A 266 -59.92 51.01 -0.22
C ARG A 266 -61.21 50.20 -0.10
N GLU A 267 -62.14 50.64 0.75
CA GLU A 267 -63.23 51.58 0.42
C GLU A 267 -64.11 51.09 -0.73
#